data_AF-A0A4Y2TIZ9-F1
#
_entry.id   AF-A0A4Y2TIZ9-F1
#
_cell.length_a   1.000
_cell.length_b   1.000
_cell.length_c   1.000
_cell.angle_alpha   90.00
_cell.angle_beta   90.00
_cell.angle_gamma   90.00
#
_symmetry.space_group_name_H-M   'P 1'
#
loop_
_entity.id
_entity.type
_entity.pdbx_description
1 polymer ?
#
loop_
_entity_poly.entity_id
_entity_poly.type
_entity_poly.pdbx_seq_one_letter_code
_entity_poly.pdbx_strand_id
1 'polypeptide(L)'
;MCHRADFDVLRQIGSEPVQQIYQTHQTMVEEISNYSGLDYSIGVNSFNLFDTLDIERMHNLTVPEWAIYYWDEMRFLAYGVIFPTFYSSPIQLRLRTGPFLEIVTANLKNKINGNTPDLKVVMNSDGREEYRHWGNAARPGTFLCAVTDGSRSEQDKDYKGEAKTPLRELLQQLLCALRRMMVSVAVKQRNASTKPSKAL
;
A
#
# COMPACT_ATOMS: atom_id res chain seq x y z
N MET A 1 -6.74 13.84 -0.25
CA MET A 1 -7.63 13.03 0.63
C MET A 1 -8.71 12.44 -0.26
N CYS A 2 -8.86 11.11 -0.27
CA CYS A 2 -9.82 10.42 -1.12
C CYS A 2 -10.99 9.96 -0.25
N HIS A 3 -12.07 10.75 -0.20
CA HIS A 3 -13.23 10.48 0.65
C HIS A 3 -13.79 9.06 0.50
N ARG A 4 -13.72 8.49 -0.72
CA ARG A 4 -14.20 7.14 -0.98
C ARG A 4 -13.34 6.06 -0.34
N ALA A 5 -12.01 6.26 -0.30
CA ALA A 5 -11.11 5.37 0.41
C ALA A 5 -11.34 5.49 1.92
N ASP A 6 -11.45 6.71 2.44
CA ASP A 6 -11.66 6.92 3.88
C ASP A 6 -12.99 6.31 4.35
N PHE A 7 -14.07 6.48 3.57
CA PHE A 7 -15.36 5.85 3.84
C PHE A 7 -15.27 4.32 3.90
N ASP A 8 -14.53 3.69 2.99
CA ASP A 8 -14.40 2.24 2.98
C ASP A 8 -13.55 1.72 4.15
N VAL A 9 -12.57 2.49 4.63
CA VAL A 9 -11.86 2.16 5.89
C VAL A 9 -12.82 2.20 7.07
N LEU A 10 -13.57 3.30 7.22
CA LEU A 10 -14.54 3.44 8.32
C LEU A 10 -15.61 2.34 8.29
N ARG A 11 -16.09 1.96 7.10
CA ARG A 11 -17.02 0.85 6.92
C ARG A 11 -16.42 -0.48 7.39
N GLN A 12 -15.14 -0.72 7.13
CA GLN A 12 -14.46 -1.95 7.58
C GLN A 12 -14.21 -1.96 9.08
N ILE A 13 -13.79 -0.83 9.66
CA ILE A 13 -13.64 -0.68 11.12
C ILE A 13 -14.98 -0.88 11.84
N GLY A 14 -16.08 -0.38 11.27
CA GLY A 14 -17.43 -0.58 11.77
C GLY A 14 -18.05 -1.94 11.46
N SER A 15 -17.30 -2.89 10.87
CA SER A 15 -17.85 -4.20 10.52
C SER A 15 -18.00 -5.11 11.74
N GLU A 16 -19.01 -5.99 11.72
CA GLU A 16 -19.30 -6.92 12.81
C GLU A 16 -18.08 -7.71 13.29
N PRO A 17 -17.22 -8.29 12.42
CA PRO A 17 -16.04 -9.02 12.88
C PRO A 17 -15.07 -8.16 13.68
N VAL A 18 -14.86 -6.90 13.27
CA VAL A 18 -13.99 -5.97 14.01
C VAL A 18 -14.64 -5.62 15.35
N GLN A 19 -15.93 -5.31 15.35
CA GLN A 19 -16.64 -4.96 16.58
C GLN A 19 -16.66 -6.12 17.61
N GLN A 20 -16.81 -7.37 17.17
CA GLN A 20 -16.72 -8.56 18.04
C GLN A 20 -15.34 -8.73 18.69
N ILE A 21 -14.27 -8.41 17.96
CA ILE A 21 -12.91 -8.44 18.52
C ILE A 21 -12.77 -7.37 19.62
N TYR A 22 -13.28 -6.17 19.39
CA TYR A 22 -13.27 -5.11 20.41
C TYR A 22 -14.08 -5.48 21.64
N GLN A 23 -15.23 -6.13 21.47
CA GLN A 23 -16.04 -6.65 22.58
C GLN A 23 -15.29 -7.72 23.38
N THR A 24 -14.52 -8.58 22.72
CA THR A 24 -13.70 -9.59 23.39
C THR A 24 -12.59 -8.97 24.25
N HIS A 25 -12.20 -7.72 23.97
CA HIS A 25 -11.18 -6.98 24.69
C HIS A 25 -11.75 -5.78 25.46
N GLN A 26 -13.04 -5.81 25.80
CA GLN A 26 -13.76 -4.67 26.37
C GLN A 26 -13.09 -4.08 27.62
N THR A 27 -12.62 -4.93 28.55
CA THR A 27 -11.95 -4.46 29.78
C THR A 27 -10.71 -3.62 29.45
N MET A 28 -9.83 -4.10 28.58
CA MET A 28 -8.65 -3.35 28.15
C MET A 28 -9.07 -2.04 27.45
N VAL A 29 -10.06 -2.11 26.55
CA VAL A 29 -10.52 -0.94 25.79
C VAL A 29 -11.03 0.16 26.73
N GLU A 30 -11.81 -0.18 27.75
CA GLU A 30 -12.31 0.76 28.74
C GLU A 30 -11.18 1.35 29.60
N GLU A 31 -10.27 0.51 30.09
CA GLU A 31 -9.14 0.97 30.90
C GLU A 31 -8.19 1.90 30.12
N ILE A 32 -7.80 1.52 28.90
CA ILE A 32 -6.95 2.36 28.05
C ILE A 32 -7.66 3.67 27.71
N SER A 33 -8.98 3.65 27.51
CA SER A 33 -9.73 4.89 27.27
C SER A 33 -9.64 5.84 28.46
N ASN A 34 -9.70 5.29 29.67
CA ASN A 34 -9.54 6.06 30.91
C ASN A 34 -8.11 6.58 31.09
N TYR A 35 -7.08 5.77 30.82
CA TYR A 35 -5.68 6.19 30.97
C TYR A 35 -5.24 7.22 29.93
N SER A 36 -5.65 7.05 28.68
CA SER A 36 -5.23 7.89 27.55
C SER A 36 -6.10 9.14 27.34
N GLY A 37 -7.33 9.14 27.85
CA GLY A 37 -8.33 10.17 27.57
C GLY A 37 -8.89 10.12 26.14
N LEU A 38 -8.54 9.10 25.35
CA LEU A 38 -9.06 8.86 24.00
C LEU A 38 -10.13 7.77 24.07
N ASP A 39 -11.16 7.88 23.23
CA ASP A 39 -12.06 6.74 23.02
C ASP A 39 -11.33 5.66 22.24
N TYR A 40 -10.81 4.65 22.95
CA TYR A 40 -10.00 3.57 22.38
C TYR A 40 -10.85 2.58 21.57
N SER A 41 -12.18 2.61 21.72
CA SER A 41 -13.10 1.78 20.92
C SER A 41 -13.17 2.22 19.46
N ILE A 42 -12.80 3.47 19.17
CA ILE A 42 -12.65 3.97 17.81
C ILE A 42 -11.38 3.35 17.25
N GLY A 43 -11.52 2.42 16.30
CA GLY A 43 -10.39 1.64 15.79
C GLY A 43 -9.18 2.47 15.35
N VAL A 44 -9.40 3.64 14.74
CA VAL A 44 -8.31 4.56 14.34
C VAL A 44 -7.52 5.09 15.54
N ASN A 45 -8.18 5.37 16.67
CA ASN A 45 -7.50 5.81 17.89
C ASN A 45 -6.61 4.70 18.46
N SER A 46 -7.07 3.44 18.40
CA SER A 46 -6.25 2.31 18.85
C SER A 46 -4.94 2.20 18.08
N PHE A 47 -5.00 2.37 16.75
CA PHE A 47 -3.84 2.33 15.87
C PHE A 47 -2.90 3.50 16.17
N ASN A 48 -3.42 4.72 16.23
CA ASN A 48 -2.61 5.92 16.45
C ASN A 48 -1.91 5.92 17.82
N LEU A 49 -2.62 5.52 18.88
CA LEU A 49 -2.06 5.46 20.22
C LEU A 49 -0.93 4.43 20.28
N PHE A 50 -1.17 3.22 19.76
CA PHE A 50 -0.15 2.18 19.79
C PHE A 50 1.06 2.51 18.90
N ASP A 51 0.87 3.02 17.67
CA ASP A 51 1.99 3.42 16.79
C ASP A 51 2.86 4.50 17.46
N THR A 52 2.24 5.46 18.17
CA THR A 52 2.96 6.47 18.95
C THR A 52 3.81 5.82 20.05
N LEU A 53 3.20 4.98 20.89
CA LEU A 53 3.90 4.31 22.00
C LEU A 53 5.01 3.38 21.51
N ASP A 54 4.79 2.68 20.40
CA ASP A 54 5.77 1.80 19.76
C ASP A 54 6.99 2.61 19.27
N ILE A 55 6.77 3.77 18.64
CA ILE A 55 7.83 4.70 18.25
C ILE A 55 8.58 5.22 19.47
N GLU A 56 7.88 5.68 20.51
CA GLU A 56 8.51 6.15 21.74
C GLU A 56 9.42 5.08 22.35
N ARG A 57 8.92 3.85 22.46
CA ARG A 57 9.68 2.72 22.96
C ARG A 57 10.90 2.39 22.08
N MET A 58 10.75 2.41 20.75
CA MET A 58 11.87 2.19 19.82
C MET A 58 12.98 3.24 19.99
N HIS A 59 12.62 4.45 20.42
CA HIS A 59 13.56 5.53 20.71
C HIS A 59 14.01 5.59 22.18
N ASN A 60 13.77 4.53 22.97
CA ASN A 60 14.09 4.43 24.39
C ASN A 60 13.49 5.57 25.24
N LEU A 61 12.36 6.11 24.82
CA LEU A 61 11.57 7.04 25.64
C LEU A 61 10.74 6.24 26.65
N THR A 62 10.41 6.91 27.76
CA THR A 62 9.60 6.30 28.81
C THR A 62 8.16 6.14 28.34
N VAL A 63 7.70 4.89 28.27
CA VAL A 63 6.29 4.55 28.03
C VAL A 63 5.58 4.28 29.37
N PRO A 64 4.28 4.57 29.49
CA PRO A 64 3.54 4.32 30.72
C PRO A 64 3.46 2.84 31.09
N GLU A 65 3.47 2.51 32.39
CA GLU A 65 3.44 1.12 32.88
C GLU A 65 2.18 0.36 32.43
N TRP A 66 1.02 1.04 32.42
CA TRP A 66 -0.24 0.45 31.94
C TRP A 66 -0.16 0.02 30.47
N ALA A 67 0.60 0.74 29.63
CA ALA A 67 0.77 0.40 28.24
C ALA A 67 1.65 -0.86 28.07
N ILE A 68 2.65 -1.03 28.94
CA ILE A 68 3.48 -2.24 28.96
C ILE A 68 2.64 -3.46 29.31
N TYR A 69 1.72 -3.33 30.27
CA TYR A 69 0.83 -4.42 30.69
C TYR A 69 -0.05 -4.93 29.54
N TYR A 70 -0.60 -4.02 28.72
CA TYR A 70 -1.48 -4.35 27.59
C TYR A 70 -0.77 -4.47 26.23
N TRP A 71 0.57 -4.46 26.21
CA TRP A 71 1.34 -4.19 24.99
C TRP A 71 0.99 -5.12 23.81
N ASP A 72 0.93 -6.42 24.05
CA ASP A 72 0.66 -7.41 22.99
C ASP A 72 -0.78 -7.34 22.48
N GLU A 73 -1.75 -7.06 23.36
CA GLU A 73 -3.15 -6.88 22.98
C GLU A 73 -3.36 -5.58 22.19
N MET A 74 -2.73 -4.48 22.63
CA MET A 74 -2.73 -3.22 21.88
C MET A 74 -2.10 -3.39 20.50
N ARG A 75 -0.96 -4.10 20.42
CA ARG A 75 -0.29 -4.43 19.15
C ARG A 75 -1.20 -5.23 18.23
N PHE A 76 -1.88 -6.22 18.77
CA PHE A 76 -2.81 -7.06 18.02
C PHE A 76 -3.96 -6.23 17.45
N LEU A 77 -4.62 -5.40 18.26
CA LEU A 77 -5.69 -4.52 17.78
C LEU A 77 -5.17 -3.53 16.73
N ALA A 78 -4.08 -2.83 17.00
CA ALA A 78 -3.54 -1.81 16.11
C ALA A 78 -3.06 -2.39 14.77
N TYR A 79 -2.14 -3.35 14.79
CA TYR A 79 -1.47 -3.86 13.59
C TYR A 79 -2.08 -5.14 13.03
N GLY A 80 -2.71 -5.97 13.86
CA GLY A 80 -3.35 -7.21 13.44
C GLY A 80 -4.78 -7.01 12.94
N VAL A 81 -5.51 -6.03 13.49
CA VAL A 81 -6.93 -5.81 13.18
C VAL A 81 -7.17 -4.53 12.40
N ILE A 82 -6.70 -3.38 12.91
CA ILE A 82 -7.01 -2.08 12.31
C ILE A 82 -6.14 -1.77 11.09
N PHE A 83 -4.82 -1.93 11.17
CA PHE A 83 -3.91 -1.62 10.06
C PHE A 83 -4.25 -2.36 8.74
N PRO A 84 -4.68 -3.63 8.74
CA PRO A 84 -5.12 -4.30 7.51
C PRO A 84 -6.32 -3.63 6.83
N THR A 85 -7.23 -2.99 7.59
CA THR A 85 -8.45 -2.36 7.03
C THR A 85 -8.15 -1.29 5.97
N PHE A 86 -6.98 -0.68 6.02
CA PHE A 86 -6.52 0.30 5.04
C PHE A 86 -6.19 -0.31 3.67
N TYR A 87 -6.03 -1.64 3.57
CA TYR A 87 -5.55 -2.32 2.36
C TYR A 87 -6.28 -3.62 2.02
N SER A 88 -7.23 -4.06 2.86
CA SER A 88 -7.92 -5.35 2.73
C SER A 88 -9.04 -5.38 1.69
N SER A 89 -9.49 -4.23 1.19
CA SER A 89 -10.57 -4.19 0.19
C SER A 89 -10.06 -3.92 -1.23
N PRO A 90 -10.72 -4.49 -2.27
CA PRO A 90 -10.40 -4.17 -3.66
C PRO A 90 -10.49 -2.68 -3.98
N ILE A 91 -11.39 -1.94 -3.31
CA ILE A 91 -11.53 -0.50 -3.51
C ILE A 91 -10.37 0.26 -2.87
N GLN A 92 -9.86 -0.14 -1.70
CA GLN A 92 -8.63 0.43 -1.14
C GLN A 92 -7.44 0.21 -2.07
N LEU A 93 -7.24 -1.04 -2.50
CA LEU A 93 -6.12 -1.39 -3.38
C LEU A 93 -6.17 -0.62 -4.70
N ARG A 94 -7.36 -0.43 -5.28
CA ARG A 94 -7.53 0.37 -6.49
C ARG A 94 -7.27 1.85 -6.26
N LEU A 95 -7.80 2.43 -5.19
CA LEU A 95 -7.75 3.88 -4.94
C LEU A 95 -6.41 4.35 -4.37
N ARG A 96 -5.75 3.52 -3.55
CA ARG A 96 -4.44 3.81 -2.97
C ARG A 96 -3.35 3.28 -3.91
N THR A 97 -3.26 1.97 -4.07
CA THR A 97 -2.13 1.34 -4.78
C THR A 97 -2.21 1.43 -6.32
N GLY A 98 -3.41 1.62 -6.88
CA GLY A 98 -3.64 1.65 -8.34
C GLY A 98 -2.77 2.66 -9.09
N PRO A 99 -2.78 3.96 -8.74
CA PRO A 99 -1.94 4.97 -9.37
C PRO A 99 -0.44 4.65 -9.33
N PHE A 100 0.04 4.07 -8.22
CA PHE A 100 1.43 3.63 -8.12
C PHE A 100 1.74 2.49 -9.10
N LEU A 101 0.87 1.49 -9.18
CA LEU A 101 1.02 0.38 -10.13
C LEU A 101 0.95 0.84 -11.59
N GLU A 102 0.17 1.89 -11.88
CA GLU A 102 0.13 2.50 -13.20
C GLU A 102 1.50 3.08 -13.58
N ILE A 103 2.15 3.82 -12.68
CA ILE A 103 3.51 4.36 -12.88
C ILE A 103 4.52 3.24 -13.10
N VAL A 104 4.53 2.23 -12.22
CA VAL A 104 5.44 1.08 -12.33
C VAL A 104 5.23 0.36 -13.68
N THR A 105 3.97 0.12 -14.05
CA THR A 105 3.64 -0.56 -15.31
C THR A 105 4.03 0.28 -16.52
N ALA A 106 3.85 1.59 -16.48
CA ALA A 106 4.27 2.50 -17.54
C ALA A 106 5.79 2.49 -17.73
N ASN A 107 6.56 2.52 -16.64
CA ASN A 107 8.02 2.43 -16.67
C ASN A 107 8.49 1.10 -17.29
N LEU A 108 7.86 -0.01 -16.91
CA LEU A 108 8.17 -1.32 -17.48
C LEU A 108 7.83 -1.39 -18.98
N LYS A 109 6.68 -0.87 -19.40
CA LYS A 109 6.28 -0.81 -20.82
C LYS A 109 7.24 0.05 -21.64
N ASN A 110 7.63 1.22 -21.14
CA ASN A 110 8.61 2.08 -21.79
C ASN A 110 9.96 1.39 -21.96
N LYS A 111 10.39 0.59 -20.96
CA LYS A 111 11.61 -0.20 -21.07
C LYS A 111 11.53 -1.26 -22.16
N ILE A 112 10.43 -2.02 -22.19
CA ILE A 112 10.19 -3.09 -23.16
C ILE A 112 10.15 -2.53 -24.59
N ASN A 113 9.52 -1.38 -24.78
CA ASN A 113 9.39 -0.74 -26.10
C ASN A 113 10.68 -0.07 -26.58
N GLY A 114 11.74 -0.06 -25.76
CA GLY A 114 12.99 0.62 -26.10
C GLY A 114 12.94 2.14 -25.97
N ASN A 115 11.89 2.70 -25.35
CA ASN A 115 11.74 4.14 -25.12
C ASN A 115 12.71 4.67 -24.05
N THR A 116 13.15 3.80 -23.13
CA THR A 116 14.08 4.13 -22.05
C THR A 116 15.24 3.12 -21.98
N PRO A 117 16.09 3.04 -23.03
CA PRO A 117 17.10 1.99 -23.16
C PRO A 117 18.18 2.06 -22.07
N ASP A 118 18.49 3.25 -21.57
CA ASP A 118 19.54 3.46 -20.57
C ASP A 118 19.05 3.42 -19.12
N LEU A 119 17.74 3.60 -18.89
CA LEU A 119 17.15 3.56 -17.55
C LEU A 119 17.15 2.12 -17.01
N LYS A 120 17.93 1.85 -15.96
CA LYS A 120 18.06 0.50 -15.38
C LYS A 120 17.32 0.31 -14.07
N VAL A 121 17.22 1.37 -13.26
CA VAL A 121 16.62 1.32 -11.93
C VAL A 121 15.76 2.56 -11.75
N VAL A 122 14.55 2.35 -11.22
CA VAL A 122 13.69 3.41 -10.72
C VAL A 122 13.51 3.15 -9.23
N MET A 123 13.90 4.13 -8.42
CA MET A 123 13.66 4.12 -6.98
C MET A 123 12.45 5.00 -6.70
N ASN A 124 11.40 4.40 -6.16
CA ASN A 124 10.25 5.13 -5.65
C ASN A 124 10.34 5.08 -4.12
N SER A 125 10.66 6.20 -3.49
CA SER A 125 10.60 6.35 -2.04
C SER A 125 9.19 6.77 -1.65
N ASP A 126 8.59 6.03 -0.74
CA ASP A 126 7.28 6.34 -0.14
C ASP A 126 7.43 6.62 1.35
N GLY A 127 6.70 7.60 1.87
CA GLY A 127 6.46 7.78 3.29
C GLY A 127 5.15 7.08 3.67
N ARG A 128 4.93 6.74 4.94
CA ARG A 128 3.74 6.00 5.41
C ARG A 128 2.37 6.64 5.02
N GLU A 129 2.36 7.83 4.41
CA GLU A 129 1.16 8.57 4.03
C GLU A 129 1.30 9.49 2.79
N GLU A 130 2.07 9.12 1.76
CA GLU A 130 2.32 10.02 0.61
C GLU A 130 1.62 9.65 -0.72
N TYR A 131 0.28 9.58 -0.71
CA TYR A 131 -0.54 9.66 -1.94
C TYR A 131 -0.99 11.10 -2.27
N ARG A 132 -0.12 12.10 -2.12
CA ARG A 132 -0.47 13.50 -2.43
C ARG A 132 0.41 14.24 -3.44
N HIS A 133 1.55 13.71 -3.91
CA HIS A 133 2.41 14.56 -4.74
C HIS A 133 3.15 13.94 -5.93
N TRP A 134 2.79 12.74 -6.38
CA TRP A 134 3.49 12.12 -7.51
C TRP A 134 2.84 12.36 -8.88
N GLY A 135 2.49 13.62 -9.14
CA GLY A 135 2.06 14.11 -10.45
C GLY A 135 3.13 14.87 -11.26
N ASN A 136 4.30 15.20 -10.67
CA ASN A 136 5.15 16.25 -11.24
C ASN A 136 6.62 15.88 -11.52
N ALA A 137 7.03 14.62 -11.37
CA ALA A 137 8.44 14.23 -11.51
C ALA A 137 8.72 13.44 -12.81
N ALA A 138 8.32 13.98 -13.97
CA ALA A 138 8.89 13.57 -15.26
C ALA A 138 8.53 14.56 -16.39
N ARG A 139 9.26 15.69 -16.52
CA ARG A 139 9.79 16.22 -17.80
C ARG A 139 10.49 17.60 -17.63
N PRO A 140 11.54 17.89 -18.43
CA PRO A 140 12.18 19.19 -18.47
C PRO A 140 11.49 20.12 -19.49
N GLY A 141 11.21 21.36 -19.07
CA GLY A 141 10.73 22.43 -19.95
C GLY A 141 9.45 23.11 -19.45
N THR A 142 9.62 24.33 -18.95
CA THR A 142 8.65 25.42 -18.72
C THR A 142 7.24 25.26 -19.32
N PHE A 143 6.18 25.37 -18.50
CA PHE A 143 5.47 26.62 -18.13
C PHE A 143 4.00 26.37 -17.70
N LEU A 144 3.57 27.22 -16.76
CA LEU A 144 2.23 27.82 -16.55
C LEU A 144 1.06 26.93 -16.09
N CYS A 145 0.56 27.27 -14.89
CA CYS A 145 -0.77 26.93 -14.43
C CYS A 145 -1.83 27.42 -15.43
N ALA A 146 -2.59 26.48 -16.00
CA ALA A 146 -3.92 26.75 -16.49
C ALA A 146 -4.90 25.89 -15.68
N VAL A 147 -5.69 26.56 -14.85
CA VAL A 147 -6.91 26.02 -14.27
C VAL A 147 -7.91 25.83 -15.40
N THR A 148 -8.41 24.61 -15.60
CA THR A 148 -9.73 24.37 -16.20
C THR A 148 -10.41 23.16 -15.54
N ASP A 149 -11.52 23.49 -14.91
CA ASP A 149 -12.71 22.72 -14.51
C ASP A 149 -12.89 21.24 -14.87
N GLY A 150 -13.38 20.50 -13.86
CA GLY A 150 -14.73 19.93 -13.93
C GLY A 150 -14.98 18.78 -14.87
N SER A 151 -14.61 17.55 -14.48
CA SER A 151 -15.33 16.30 -14.87
C SER A 151 -14.65 15.07 -14.25
N ARG A 152 -15.04 14.70 -13.02
CA ARG A 152 -14.66 13.40 -12.41
C ARG A 152 -15.84 12.72 -11.69
N SER A 153 -17.06 12.91 -12.19
CA SER A 153 -18.28 12.30 -11.63
C SER A 153 -18.93 11.23 -12.52
N GLU A 154 -18.31 10.80 -13.62
CA GLU A 154 -18.98 9.98 -14.64
C GLU A 154 -18.48 8.54 -14.78
N GLN A 155 -17.75 7.99 -13.79
CA GLN A 155 -17.28 6.60 -13.86
C GLN A 155 -18.08 5.57 -13.04
N ASP A 156 -19.21 5.95 -12.42
CA ASP A 156 -19.91 5.08 -11.45
C ASP A 156 -21.27 4.52 -11.93
N LYS A 157 -21.63 4.60 -13.23
CA LYS A 157 -22.95 4.11 -13.70
C LYS A 157 -23.01 2.68 -14.24
N ASP A 158 -21.90 2.00 -14.48
CA ASP A 158 -21.94 0.74 -15.26
C ASP A 158 -21.71 -0.56 -14.48
N TYR A 159 -21.71 -0.56 -13.14
CA TYR A 159 -21.55 -1.80 -12.38
C TYR A 159 -22.89 -2.50 -12.04
N LYS A 160 -23.66 -2.80 -13.08
CA LYS A 160 -24.68 -3.87 -13.08
C LYS A 160 -24.46 -4.74 -14.32
N GLY A 161 -23.54 -5.69 -14.21
CA GLY A 161 -23.32 -6.70 -15.24
C GLY A 161 -22.31 -7.72 -14.76
N GLU A 162 -22.70 -9.00 -14.80
CA GLU A 162 -21.83 -10.15 -14.61
C GLU A 162 -20.64 -10.07 -15.58
N ALA A 163 -19.45 -9.72 -15.09
CA ALA A 163 -18.24 -9.64 -15.88
C ALA A 163 -17.28 -10.78 -15.50
N LYS A 164 -17.08 -11.69 -16.46
CA LYS A 164 -16.01 -12.69 -16.47
C LYS A 164 -14.67 -12.03 -16.11
N THR A 165 -13.96 -12.67 -15.19
CA THR A 165 -12.76 -12.19 -14.48
C THR A 165 -11.57 -11.87 -15.41
N PRO A 166 -11.23 -10.58 -15.63
CA PRO A 166 -10.03 -10.15 -16.39
C PRO A 166 -8.72 -10.31 -15.60
N LEU A 167 -8.83 -10.51 -14.28
CA LEU A 167 -7.70 -10.60 -13.36
C LEU A 167 -6.87 -11.87 -13.60
N ARG A 168 -7.51 -12.98 -14.01
CA ARG A 168 -6.83 -14.25 -14.28
C ARG A 168 -5.92 -14.17 -15.51
N GLU A 169 -6.36 -13.44 -16.53
CA GLU A 169 -5.56 -13.22 -17.74
C GLU A 169 -4.37 -12.31 -17.47
N LEU A 170 -4.54 -11.26 -16.67
CA LEU A 170 -3.44 -10.38 -16.25
C LEU A 170 -2.39 -11.12 -15.42
N LEU A 171 -2.81 -11.97 -14.47
CA LEU A 171 -1.89 -12.80 -13.69
C LEU A 171 -1.15 -13.81 -14.57
N GLN A 172 -1.84 -14.42 -15.55
CA GLN A 172 -1.23 -15.33 -16.49
C GLN A 172 -0.19 -14.63 -17.39
N GLN A 173 -0.49 -13.41 -17.85
CA GLN A 173 0.44 -12.60 -18.63
C GLN A 173 1.68 -12.20 -17.81
N LEU A 174 1.49 -11.83 -16.54
CA LEU A 174 2.58 -11.48 -15.62
C LEU A 174 3.50 -12.68 -15.34
N LEU A 175 2.92 -13.86 -15.07
CA LEU A 175 3.67 -15.11 -14.87
C LEU A 175 4.45 -15.52 -16.12
N CYS A 176 3.86 -15.36 -17.31
CA CYS A 176 4.53 -15.61 -18.58
C CYS A 176 5.71 -14.65 -18.81
N ALA A 177 5.56 -13.37 -18.48
CA ALA A 177 6.62 -12.38 -18.60
C ALA A 177 7.80 -12.69 -17.64
N LEU A 178 7.51 -13.04 -16.38
CA LEU A 178 8.51 -13.43 -15.39
C LEU A 178 9.30 -14.67 -15.82
N ARG A 179 8.63 -15.69 -16.36
CA ARG A 179 9.31 -16.90 -16.89
C ARG A 179 10.25 -16.57 -18.05
N ARG A 180 9.85 -15.71 -18.98
CA ARG A 180 10.70 -15.29 -20.12
C ARG A 180 11.94 -14.52 -19.67
N MET A 181 11.81 -13.68 -18.64
CA MET A 181 12.94 -12.95 -18.06
C MET A 181 13.92 -13.89 -17.36
N MET A 182 13.43 -14.86 -16.57
CA MET A 182 14.29 -15.84 -15.89
C MET A 182 15.06 -16.73 -16.87
N VAL A 183 14.43 -17.16 -17.98
CA VAL A 183 15.11 -17.92 -19.04
C VAL A 183 16.18 -17.08 -19.73
N SER A 184 15.91 -15.80 -20.00
CA SER A 184 16.87 -14.90 -20.63
C SER A 184 18.10 -14.63 -19.75
N VAL A 185 17.90 -14.54 -18.43
CA VAL A 185 18.99 -14.42 -17.44
C VAL A 185 19.81 -15.71 -17.39
N ALA A 186 19.16 -16.88 -17.36
CA ALA A 186 19.84 -18.18 -17.33
C ALA A 186 20.67 -18.46 -18.60
N VAL A 187 20.16 -18.09 -19.79
CA VAL A 187 20.88 -18.21 -21.07
C VAL A 187 22.09 -17.26 -21.10
N LYS A 188 21.94 -16.03 -20.57
CA LYS A 188 23.03 -15.06 -20.53
C LYS A 188 24.14 -15.47 -19.55
N GLN A 189 23.81 -16.12 -18.44
CA GLN A 189 24.80 -16.67 -17.50
C GLN A 189 25.53 -17.91 -18.06
N ARG A 190 24.84 -18.79 -18.79
CA ARG A 190 25.49 -19.92 -19.48
C ARG A 190 26.48 -19.46 -20.54
N ASN A 191 26.15 -18.45 -21.34
CA ASN A 191 27.01 -17.94 -22.40
C ASN A 191 28.20 -17.11 -21.90
N ALA A 192 28.16 -16.64 -20.64
CA ALA A 192 29.31 -15.99 -20.01
C ALA A 192 30.34 -17.01 -19.47
N SER A 193 29.92 -18.24 -19.19
CA SER A 193 30.78 -19.31 -18.63
C SER A 193 31.58 -20.08 -19.70
N THR A 194 31.18 -20.03 -20.98
CA THR A 194 31.78 -20.82 -22.07
C THR A 194 32.74 -20.07 -22.98
N LYS A 195 33.29 -18.91 -22.58
CA LYS A 195 34.37 -18.29 -23.36
C LYS A 195 35.69 -19.06 -23.15
N PRO A 196 36.32 -19.62 -24.21
CA PRO A 196 37.60 -20.30 -24.07
C PRO A 196 38.71 -19.29 -23.78
N SER A 197 39.52 -19.61 -22.77
CA SER A 197 40.77 -18.91 -22.47
C SER A 197 41.70 -19.00 -23.68
N LYS A 198 42.04 -17.86 -24.27
CA LYS A 198 43.09 -17.79 -25.29
C LYS A 198 44.44 -17.98 -24.59
N ALA A 199 45.06 -19.14 -24.79
CA ALA A 199 46.45 -19.37 -24.42
C ALA A 199 47.39 -18.67 -25.42
N LEU A 200 48.50 -18.15 -24.89
CA LEU A 200 49.63 -17.53 -25.58
C LEU A 200 50.21 -18.42 -26.69
#